data_AF-A0A091MPT9-F1
#
_entry.id   AF-A0A091MPT9-F1
#
_cell.length_a   1.000
_cell.length_b   1.000
_cell.length_c   1.000
_cell.angle_alpha   90.00
_cell.angle_beta   90.00
_cell.angle_gamma   90.00
#
_symmetry.space_group_name_H-M   'P 1'
#
loop_
_entity.id
_entity.type
_entity.pdbx_description
1 polymer ?
#
loop_
_entity_poly.entity_id
_entity_poly.type
_entity_poly.pdbx_seq_one_letter_code
_entity_poly.pdbx_strand_id
1 'polypeptide(L)' 'GPLRGRQALLVHAEEPVAERVACALMAALRLLGLAVVAAPGGGTGVAAWGPLPWLHAQHHRALRDGDTIILL' A
#
# COMPACT_ATOMS: atom_id res chain seq x y z
N GLY A 1 12.55 -16.72 -4.35
CA GLY A 1 11.17 -16.97 -4.81
C GLY A 1 10.79 -15.94 -5.85
N PRO A 2 9.74 -16.19 -6.64
CA PRO A 2 9.31 -15.35 -7.78
C PRO A 2 8.97 -13.90 -7.41
N LEU A 3 8.87 -13.58 -6.11
CA LEU A 3 8.48 -12.27 -5.59
C LEU A 3 9.62 -11.54 -4.87
N ARG A 4 10.81 -12.16 -4.77
CA ARG A 4 11.95 -11.62 -4.01
C ARG A 4 12.49 -10.36 -4.70
N GLY A 5 12.49 -9.23 -3.98
CA GLY A 5 12.94 -7.94 -4.51
C GLY A 5 11.85 -7.13 -5.24
N ARG A 6 10.61 -7.62 -5.28
CA ARG A 6 9.48 -6.83 -5.77
C ARG A 6 8.92 -5.94 -4.66
N GLN A 7 8.43 -4.78 -5.05
CA GLN A 7 7.77 -3.84 -4.14
C GLN A 7 6.25 -3.89 -4.34
N ALA A 8 5.51 -3.66 -3.27
CA ALA A 8 4.06 -3.54 -3.31
C ALA A 8 3.59 -2.35 -2.48
N LEU A 9 2.61 -1.65 -3.01
CA LEU A 9 1.90 -0.58 -2.33
C LEU A 9 0.55 -1.12 -1.87
N LEU A 10 0.31 -1.08 -0.56
CA LEU A 10 -0.94 -1.52 0.04
C LEU A 10 -1.78 -0.31 0.45
N VAL A 11 -2.84 -0.04 -0.29
CA VAL A 11 -3.82 1.01 0.01
C VAL A 11 -4.99 0.36 0.73
N HIS A 12 -5.32 0.86 1.92
CA HIS A 12 -6.45 0.35 2.70
C HIS A 12 -7.32 1.48 3.25
N ALA A 13 -8.59 1.19 3.45
CA ALA A 13 -9.53 2.11 4.09
C ALA A 13 -9.20 2.33 5.59
N GLU A 14 -9.74 3.39 6.19
CA GLU A 14 -9.42 3.81 7.58
C GLU A 14 -10.08 2.91 8.65
N GLU A 15 -10.99 2.03 8.26
CA GLU A 15 -11.69 1.18 9.21
C GLU A 15 -10.71 0.26 9.95
N PRO A 16 -10.87 0.06 11.27
CA PRO A 16 -9.98 -0.79 12.07
C PRO A 16 -9.91 -2.25 11.59
N VAL A 17 -10.89 -2.71 10.81
CA VAL A 17 -10.88 -4.03 10.16
C VAL A 17 -9.93 -4.06 8.97
N ALA A 18 -9.91 -3.00 8.15
CA ALA A 18 -9.05 -2.88 6.99
C ALA A 18 -7.58 -2.78 7.43
N GLU A 19 -7.27 -2.04 8.49
CA GLU A 19 -5.92 -1.97 9.06
C GLU A 19 -5.42 -3.34 9.56
N ARG A 20 -6.29 -4.12 10.22
CA ARG A 20 -5.95 -5.48 10.68
C ARG A 20 -5.65 -6.42 9.52
N VAL A 21 -6.48 -6.39 8.48
CA VAL A 21 -6.26 -7.19 7.26
C VAL A 21 -4.98 -6.73 6.56
N ALA A 22 -4.75 -5.41 6.47
CA ALA A 22 -3.56 -4.85 5.87
C ALA A 22 -2.28 -5.26 6.62
N CYS A 23 -2.28 -5.21 7.95
CA CYS A 23 -1.19 -5.69 8.79
C CYS A 23 -0.89 -7.18 8.56
N ALA A 24 -1.92 -8.02 8.57
CA ALA A 24 -1.77 -9.47 8.34
C ALA A 24 -1.22 -9.76 6.94
N LEU A 25 -1.74 -9.07 5.92
CA LEU A 25 -1.30 -9.23 4.54
C LEU A 25 0.15 -8.76 4.34
N MET A 26 0.53 -7.61 4.90
CA MET A 26 1.91 -7.14 4.88
C MET A 26 2.87 -8.16 5.49
N ALA A 27 2.52 -8.77 6.61
CA ALA A 27 3.34 -9.80 7.24
C ALA A 27 3.51 -11.02 6.32
N ALA A 28 2.43 -11.50 5.70
CA ALA A 28 2.48 -12.61 4.75
C ALA A 28 3.32 -12.30 3.51
N LEU A 29 3.18 -11.10 2.93
CA LEU A 29 3.92 -10.68 1.74
C LEU A 29 5.42 -10.50 2.01
N ARG A 30 5.80 -10.02 3.20
CA ARG A 30 7.20 -9.93 3.63
C ARG A 30 7.87 -11.30 3.72
N LEU A 31 7.16 -12.33 4.20
CA LEU A 31 7.67 -13.70 4.22
C LEU A 31 7.93 -14.26 2.81
N LEU A 32 7.19 -13.78 1.81
CA LEU A 32 7.40 -14.12 0.40
C LEU A 32 8.51 -13.30 -0.27
N GLY A 33 9.12 -12.36 0.46
CA GLY A 33 10.24 -11.54 -0.01
C GLY A 33 9.84 -10.26 -0.74
N LEU A 34 8.60 -9.80 -0.61
CA LEU A 34 8.20 -8.47 -1.08
C LEU A 34 8.49 -7.40 -0.02
N ALA A 35 8.97 -6.26 -0.48
CA ALA A 35 8.96 -5.04 0.32
C ALA A 35 7.58 -4.38 0.15
N VAL A 36 6.85 -4.19 1.25
CA VAL A 36 5.49 -3.64 1.23
C VAL A 36 5.43 -2.32 1.98
N VAL A 37 4.89 -1.30 1.34
CA VAL A 37 4.59 0.02 1.92
C VAL A 37 3.09 0.15 2.10
N ALA A 38 2.65 0.47 3.31
CA ALA A 38 1.24 0.74 3.61
C ALA A 38 0.92 2.22 3.36
N ALA A 39 -0.26 2.47 2.79
CA ALA A 39 -0.79 3.77 2.46
C ALA A 39 -2.25 3.85 2.98
N PRO A 40 -2.47 4.32 4.22
CA PRO A 40 -3.80 4.42 4.79
C PRO A 40 -4.63 5.53 4.12
N GLY A 41 -5.86 5.21 3.76
CA GLY A 41 -6.80 6.05 2.98
C GLY A 41 -7.32 7.31 3.69
N GLY A 42 -6.90 7.58 4.92
CA GLY A 42 -7.18 8.79 5.70
C GLY A 42 -6.00 9.21 6.59
N GLY A 43 -4.80 8.69 6.32
CA GLY A 43 -3.59 9.12 7.00
C GLY A 43 -3.17 10.56 6.67
N THR A 44 -2.04 10.99 7.23
CA THR A 44 -1.50 12.36 7.10
C THR A 44 -1.39 12.83 5.64
N GLY A 45 -1.11 11.93 4.70
CA GLY A 45 -1.06 12.25 3.27
C GLY A 45 -2.42 12.63 2.68
N VAL A 46 -3.49 11.91 3.04
CA VAL A 46 -4.86 12.22 2.60
C VAL A 46 -5.35 13.51 3.23
N ALA A 47 -5.06 13.73 4.52
CA ALA A 47 -5.41 14.97 5.21
C ALA A 47 -4.72 16.20 4.61
N ALA A 48 -3.48 16.07 4.13
CA ALA A 48 -2.71 17.20 3.59
C ALA A 48 -2.99 17.49 2.09
N TRP A 49 -3.33 16.46 1.29
CA TRP A 49 -3.44 16.60 -0.17
C TRP A 49 -4.86 16.37 -0.71
N GLY A 50 -5.78 15.90 0.14
CA GLY A 50 -7.08 15.39 -0.26
C GLY A 50 -7.00 13.96 -0.82
N PRO A 51 -8.13 13.22 -0.87
CA PRO A 51 -8.13 11.79 -1.19
C PRO A 51 -7.72 11.49 -2.64
N LEU A 52 -8.22 12.27 -3.60
CA LEU A 52 -7.94 12.01 -5.02
C LEU A 52 -6.50 12.37 -5.42
N PRO A 53 -5.95 13.55 -5.06
CA PRO A 53 -4.56 13.87 -5.36
C PRO A 53 -3.57 12.93 -4.64
N TRP A 54 -3.89 12.51 -3.42
CA TRP A 54 -3.11 11.52 -2.70
C TRP A 54 -3.10 10.17 -3.42
N LEU A 55 -4.27 9.65 -3.82
CA LEU A 55 -4.35 8.38 -4.54
C LEU A 55 -3.60 8.43 -5.88
N HIS A 56 -3.69 9.57 -6.57
CA HIS A 56 -2.95 9.80 -7.81
C HIS A 56 -1.43 9.75 -7.59
N ALA A 57 -0.92 10.36 -6.51
CA ALA A 57 0.49 10.32 -6.17
C ALA A 57 0.98 8.89 -5.85
N GLN A 58 0.17 8.12 -5.12
CA GLN A 58 0.46 6.72 -4.82
C GLN A 58 0.48 5.85 -6.08
N HIS A 59 -0.51 6.01 -6.96
CA HIS A 59 -0.59 5.31 -8.24
C HIS A 59 0.60 5.65 -9.14
N HIS A 60 0.95 6.94 -9.26
CA HIS A 60 2.10 7.36 -10.05
C HIS A 60 3.42 6.79 -9.49
N ARG A 61 3.59 6.76 -8.17
CA ARG A 61 4.79 6.17 -7.54
C ARG A 61 4.90 4.69 -7.88
N ALA A 62 3.83 3.93 -7.68
CA ALA A 62 3.82 2.51 -7.97
C ALA A 62 4.13 2.20 -9.44
N LEU A 63 3.61 2.98 -10.39
CA LEU A 63 3.94 2.83 -11.81
C LEU A 63 5.42 3.12 -12.13
N ARG A 64 6.03 4.10 -11.46
CA ARG A 64 7.47 4.42 -11.66
C ARG A 64 8.38 3.33 -11.13
N ASP A 65 8.04 2.78 -9.97
CA ASP A 65 8.87 1.82 -9.25
C ASP A 65 8.60 0.37 -9.71
N GLY A 66 7.57 0.16 -10.54
CA GLY A 66 7.16 -1.16 -11.03
C GLY A 66 6.43 -1.98 -9.97
N ASP A 67 5.85 -1.30 -8.98
CA ASP A 67 5.23 -1.89 -7.82
C ASP A 67 3.86 -2.48 -8.14
N THR A 68 3.50 -3.54 -7.42
CA THR A 68 2.13 -4.04 -7.43
C THR A 68 1.27 -3.22 -6.46
N ILE A 69 0.17 -2.64 -6.96
CA ILE A 69 -0.83 -1.97 -6.10
C ILE A 69 -1.84 -3.00 -5.61
N ILE A 70 -2.07 -3.03 -4.31
CA ILE A 70 -3.10 -3.85 -3.65
C ILE A 70 -4.07 -2.90 -2.95
N LEU A 71 -5.37 -3.06 -3.23
CA LEU A 71 -6.47 -2.26 -2.69
C LEU A 71 -7.27 -3.13 -1.72
N LEU A 72 -7.46 -2.66 -0.48
CA LEU A 72 -8.22 -3.31 0.59
C LEU A 72 -9.33 -2.40 1.13
#